data_AF-K0IK02-F1
#
_entry.id   AF-K0IK02-F1
#
_cell.length_a   1.000
_cell.length_b   1.000
_cell.length_c   1.000
_cell.angle_alpha   90.00
_cell.angle_beta   90.00
_cell.angle_gamma   90.00
#
_symmetry.space_group_name_H-M   'P 1'
#
loop_
_entity.id
_entity.type
_entity.pdbx_description
1 polymer ?
#
loop_
_entity_poly.entity_id
_entity_poly.type
_entity_poly.pdbx_seq_one_letter_code
_entity_poly.pdbx_strand_id
1 'polypeptide(L)'
;MIRNMTARTIFRNKMSLGEWIGRRFWESRQFYSAYIALFIAISNWITIQYRLLLENIPILNAMFSNIWVFLVVATVVFTILSILGGHYIHRKRQFRIEQAVAIEENPYLYRAAPGKERDLMIPMGILQLDATEAILRANNMLTDEKKKQIDAFKNELKKLSQGLPIGAVPAASTTTARQGVEKRDNALA
;
A
#
# COMPACT_ATOMS: atom_id res chain seq x y z
N MET A 1 1.96 29.15 45.66
CA MET A 1 2.82 29.35 44.48
C MET A 1 2.34 28.42 43.37
N ILE A 2 1.24 28.78 42.68
CA ILE A 2 0.62 27.97 41.62
C ILE A 2 0.42 28.92 40.44
N ARG A 3 1.17 28.75 39.36
CA ARG A 3 0.87 29.40 38.07
C ARG A 3 1.22 28.48 36.92
N ASN A 4 0.21 28.24 36.10
CA ASN A 4 0.28 27.92 34.67
C ASN A 4 0.38 26.44 34.25
N MET A 5 -0.69 25.69 34.53
CA MET A 5 -1.18 24.65 33.61
C MET A 5 -2.25 25.25 32.70
N THR A 6 -1.92 25.61 31.46
CA THR A 6 -2.76 25.40 30.25
C THR A 6 -2.15 26.08 29.03
N ALA A 7 -1.51 25.29 28.18
CA ALA A 7 -1.29 25.65 26.78
C ALA A 7 -1.40 24.38 25.93
N ARG A 8 -2.61 23.82 25.83
CA ARG A 8 -2.96 22.87 24.76
C ARG A 8 -3.46 23.69 23.58
N THR A 9 -2.53 24.15 22.75
CA THR A 9 -2.84 24.77 21.46
C THR A 9 -3.30 23.66 20.52
N ILE A 10 -4.62 23.52 20.40
CA ILE A 10 -5.27 22.64 19.44
C ILE A 10 -4.96 23.20 18.04
N PHE A 11 -4.11 22.51 17.27
CA PHE A 11 -3.90 22.78 15.84
C PHE A 11 -5.20 22.51 15.08
N ARG A 12 -6.10 23.51 15.05
CA ARG A 12 -7.28 23.48 14.19
C ARG A 12 -6.86 23.90 12.79
N ASN A 13 -6.41 22.94 11.99
CA ASN A 13 -6.14 23.16 10.58
C ASN A 13 -7.46 23.56 9.89
N LYS A 14 -7.63 24.83 9.50
CA LYS A 14 -8.80 25.28 8.74
C LYS A 14 -8.61 24.81 7.29
N MET A 15 -9.12 23.63 6.97
CA MET A 15 -9.14 23.12 5.60
C MET A 15 -9.86 24.12 4.69
N SER A 16 -9.26 24.43 3.53
CA SER A 16 -9.89 25.27 2.52
C SER A 16 -11.16 24.61 2.00
N LEU A 17 -12.19 25.39 1.67
CA LEU A 17 -13.44 24.86 1.10
C LEU A 17 -13.16 24.03 -0.17
N GLY A 18 -12.18 24.43 -0.98
CA GLY A 18 -11.76 23.68 -2.17
C GLY A 18 -11.14 22.33 -1.83
N GLU A 19 -10.33 22.25 -0.77
CA GLU A 19 -9.75 20.99 -0.30
C GLU A 19 -10.82 20.07 0.29
N TRP A 20 -11.79 20.63 1.01
CA TRP A 20 -12.92 19.88 1.56
C TRP A 20 -13.81 19.30 0.47
N ILE A 21 -14.18 20.13 -0.52
CA ILE A 21 -14.98 19.69 -1.68
C ILE A 21 -14.20 18.65 -2.49
N GLY A 22 -12.91 18.88 -2.75
CA GLY A 22 -12.06 17.96 -3.48
C GLY A 22 -11.97 16.58 -2.82
N ARG A 23 -11.76 16.55 -1.50
CA ARG A 23 -11.75 15.30 -0.72
C ARG A 23 -13.10 14.58 -0.81
N ARG A 24 -14.20 15.30 -0.59
CA ARG A 24 -15.54 14.70 -0.59
C ARG A 24 -15.98 14.22 -1.99
N PHE A 25 -15.57 14.93 -3.04
CA PHE A 25 -15.79 14.51 -4.42
C PHE A 25 -15.02 13.23 -4.76
N TRP A 26 -13.76 13.13 -4.34
CA TRP A 26 -12.95 11.91 -4.51
C TRP A 26 -13.59 10.70 -3.82
N GLU A 27 -14.04 10.88 -2.57
CA GLU A 27 -14.78 9.85 -1.83
C GLU A 27 -16.08 9.44 -2.54
N SER A 28 -16.84 10.42 -3.04
CA SER A 28 -18.09 10.17 -3.80
C SER A 28 -17.84 9.39 -5.09
N ARG A 29 -16.80 9.76 -5.85
CA ARG A 29 -16.42 9.06 -7.09
C ARG A 29 -16.09 7.60 -6.81
N GLN A 30 -15.33 7.34 -5.74
CA GLN A 30 -14.97 5.97 -5.35
C GLN A 30 -16.20 5.15 -4.94
N PHE A 31 -17.15 5.77 -4.24
CA PHE A 31 -18.39 5.10 -3.86
C PHE A 31 -19.29 4.82 -5.07
N TYR A 32 -19.46 5.80 -5.96
CA TYR A 32 -20.28 5.65 -7.15
C TYR A 32 -19.74 4.59 -8.10
N SER A 33 -18.42 4.61 -8.37
CA SER A 33 -17.79 3.67 -9.30
C SER A 33 -17.76 2.24 -8.75
N ALA A 34 -17.55 2.06 -7.45
CA ALA A 34 -17.43 0.74 -6.86
C ALA A 34 -18.79 0.08 -6.58
N TYR A 35 -19.78 0.85 -6.11
CA TYR A 35 -21.03 0.26 -5.60
C TYR A 35 -22.22 0.52 -6.52
N ILE A 36 -22.47 1.78 -6.89
CA ILE A 36 -23.66 2.15 -7.67
C ILE A 36 -23.54 1.61 -9.09
N ALA A 37 -22.39 1.82 -9.75
CA ALA A 37 -22.16 1.29 -11.09
C ALA A 37 -22.22 -0.24 -11.12
N LEU A 38 -21.64 -0.92 -10.12
CA LEU A 38 -21.69 -2.37 -10.00
C LEU A 38 -23.14 -2.86 -9.81
N PHE A 39 -23.92 -2.22 -8.94
CA PHE A 39 -25.31 -2.58 -8.70
C PHE A 39 -26.16 -2.45 -9.97
N ILE A 40 -26.01 -1.35 -10.70
CA ILE A 40 -26.70 -1.12 -11.97
C ILE A 40 -26.26 -2.16 -13.01
N ALA A 41 -24.95 -2.43 -13.12
CA ALA A 41 -24.42 -3.41 -14.06
C ALA A 41 -24.97 -4.82 -13.79
N ILE A 42 -24.97 -5.26 -12.53
CA ILE A 42 -25.51 -6.57 -12.13
C ILE A 42 -27.02 -6.62 -12.39
N SER A 43 -27.77 -5.59 -12.00
CA SER A 43 -29.23 -5.55 -12.18
C SER A 43 -29.60 -5.62 -13.67
N ASN A 44 -28.91 -4.85 -14.51
CA ASN A 44 -29.12 -4.88 -15.96
C ASN A 44 -28.72 -6.23 -16.55
N TRP A 45 -27.60 -6.80 -16.12
CA TRP A 45 -27.15 -8.10 -16.60
C TRP A 45 -28.15 -9.21 -16.25
N ILE A 46 -28.63 -9.28 -15.00
CA ILE A 46 -29.66 -10.23 -14.57
C ILE A 46 -30.93 -10.08 -15.41
N THR A 47 -31.38 -8.85 -15.64
CA THR A 47 -32.59 -8.56 -16.44
C THR A 47 -32.44 -9.04 -17.88
N ILE A 48 -31.29 -8.75 -18.51
CA ILE A 48 -30.99 -9.18 -19.88
C ILE A 48 -30.95 -10.71 -19.98
N GLN A 49 -30.24 -11.37 -19.05
CA GLN A 49 -30.17 -12.83 -19.02
C GLN A 49 -31.54 -13.46 -18.81
N TYR A 50 -32.32 -12.96 -17.84
CA TYR A 50 -33.67 -13.45 -17.58
C TYR A 50 -34.56 -13.36 -18.83
N ARG A 51 -34.54 -12.21 -19.53
CA ARG A 51 -35.32 -12.01 -20.74
C ARG A 51 -34.88 -12.95 -21.88
N LEU A 52 -33.57 -13.07 -22.11
CA LEU A 52 -33.00 -13.96 -23.13
C LEU A 52 -33.35 -15.43 -22.89
N LEU A 53 -33.29 -15.89 -21.63
CA LEU A 53 -33.59 -17.28 -21.30
C LEU A 53 -35.08 -17.61 -21.45
N LEU A 54 -35.97 -16.68 -21.07
CA LEU A 54 -37.42 -16.87 -21.26
C LEU A 54 -37.86 -16.83 -22.72
N GLU A 55 -37.26 -15.96 -23.53
CA GLU A 55 -37.61 -15.82 -24.95
C GLU A 55 -37.08 -16.99 -25.80
N ASN A 56 -35.93 -17.58 -25.44
CA ASN A 56 -35.29 -18.61 -26.27
C ASN A 56 -35.53 -20.05 -25.80
N ILE A 57 -35.88 -20.31 -24.53
CA ILE A 57 -36.01 -21.68 -24.02
C ILE A 57 -37.35 -21.91 -23.28
N PRO A 58 -38.37 -22.50 -23.95
CA PRO A 58 -39.69 -22.70 -23.36
C PRO A 58 -39.71 -23.63 -22.15
N ILE A 59 -38.76 -24.57 -22.05
CA ILE A 59 -38.59 -25.48 -20.89
C ILE A 59 -38.19 -24.71 -19.62
N LEU A 60 -37.34 -23.69 -19.77
CA LEU A 60 -36.96 -22.84 -18.63
C LEU A 60 -38.08 -21.89 -18.24
N ASN A 61 -38.93 -21.47 -19.18
CA ASN A 61 -40.12 -20.67 -18.88
C ASN A 61 -41.11 -21.42 -17.97
N ALA A 62 -41.31 -22.71 -18.23
CA ALA A 62 -42.16 -23.57 -17.38
C ALA A 62 -41.56 -23.82 -15.99
N MET A 63 -40.25 -23.97 -15.87
CA MET A 63 -39.54 -24.24 -14.60
C MET A 63 -39.27 -22.97 -13.76
N PHE A 64 -39.07 -21.82 -14.41
CA PHE A 64 -38.63 -20.56 -13.80
C PHE A 64 -39.55 -19.40 -14.17
N SER A 65 -40.86 -19.63 -14.16
CA SER A 65 -41.87 -18.58 -14.39
C SER A 65 -41.83 -17.46 -13.35
N ASN A 66 -41.09 -17.64 -12.25
CA ASN A 66 -40.98 -16.68 -11.14
C ASN A 66 -39.55 -16.18 -10.99
N ILE A 67 -39.35 -14.86 -11.16
CA ILE A 67 -38.04 -14.21 -11.17
C ILE A 67 -37.23 -14.43 -9.89
N TRP A 68 -37.91 -14.61 -8.75
CA TRP A 68 -37.28 -14.89 -7.46
C TRP A 68 -36.55 -16.23 -7.43
N VAL A 69 -37.11 -17.27 -8.05
CA VAL A 69 -36.47 -18.61 -8.10
C VAL A 69 -35.24 -18.58 -9.00
N PHE A 70 -35.33 -17.87 -10.13
CA PHE A 70 -34.18 -17.64 -11.01
C PHE A 70 -33.04 -16.92 -10.28
N LEU A 71 -33.35 -15.87 -9.51
CA LEU A 71 -32.37 -15.10 -8.73
C LEU A 71 -31.62 -15.97 -7.71
N VAL A 72 -32.35 -16.84 -6.98
CA VAL A 72 -31.75 -17.74 -5.99
C VAL A 72 -30.82 -18.76 -6.66
N VAL A 73 -31.27 -19.41 -7.73
CA VAL A 73 -30.45 -20.40 -8.45
C VAL A 73 -29.25 -19.76 -9.11
N ALA A 74 -29.43 -18.61 -9.77
CA ALA A 74 -28.35 -17.86 -10.39
C ALA A 74 -27.29 -17.48 -9.35
N THR A 75 -27.71 -17.02 -8.17
CA THR A 75 -26.80 -16.67 -7.06
C THR A 75 -25.99 -17.89 -6.61
N VAL A 76 -26.64 -19.05 -6.38
CA VAL A 76 -25.94 -20.28 -5.96
C VAL A 76 -24.90 -20.72 -7.00
N VAL A 77 -25.28 -20.74 -8.28
CA VAL A 77 -24.35 -21.10 -9.38
C VAL A 77 -23.20 -20.10 -9.47
N PHE A 78 -23.48 -18.79 -9.36
CA PHE A 78 -22.45 -17.76 -9.36
C PHE A 78 -21.50 -17.89 -8.18
N THR A 79 -22.01 -18.17 -6.98
CA THR A 79 -21.18 -18.36 -5.79
C THR A 79 -20.23 -19.54 -5.97
N ILE A 80 -20.71 -20.67 -6.52
CA ILE A 80 -19.86 -21.85 -6.78
C ILE A 80 -18.79 -21.52 -7.82
N LEU A 81 -19.16 -20.90 -8.94
CA LEU A 81 -18.21 -20.48 -9.99
C LEU A 81 -17.19 -19.46 -9.46
N SER A 82 -17.62 -18.54 -8.60
CA SER A 82 -16.77 -17.53 -7.98
C SER A 82 -15.77 -18.16 -7.00
N ILE A 83 -16.18 -19.14 -6.20
CA ILE A 83 -15.28 -19.88 -5.31
C ILE A 83 -14.28 -20.70 -6.13
N LEU A 84 -14.74 -21.41 -7.16
CA LEU A 84 -13.86 -22.24 -8.00
C LEU A 84 -12.85 -21.39 -8.78
N GLY A 85 -13.33 -20.31 -9.41
CA GLY A 85 -12.51 -19.35 -10.14
C GLY A 85 -11.56 -18.59 -9.22
N GLY A 86 -12.06 -18.02 -8.11
CA GLY A 86 -11.25 -17.28 -7.15
C GLY A 86 -10.20 -18.15 -6.46
N HIS A 87 -10.55 -19.37 -6.06
CA HIS A 87 -9.59 -20.27 -5.42
C HIS A 87 -8.52 -20.76 -6.40
N TYR A 88 -8.88 -21.07 -7.65
CA TYR A 88 -7.92 -21.61 -8.61
C TYR A 88 -7.06 -20.54 -9.29
N ILE A 89 -7.65 -19.40 -9.66
CA ILE A 89 -6.97 -18.34 -10.43
C ILE A 89 -6.36 -17.28 -9.50
N HIS A 90 -7.10 -16.75 -8.53
CA HIS A 90 -6.56 -15.68 -7.68
C HIS A 90 -5.51 -16.23 -6.71
N ARG A 91 -5.80 -17.31 -5.96
CA ARG A 91 -4.90 -17.85 -4.94
C ARG A 91 -3.55 -18.31 -5.48
N LYS A 92 -3.52 -19.02 -6.62
CA LYS A 92 -2.29 -19.64 -7.12
C LYS A 92 -1.42 -18.72 -7.98
N ARG A 93 -2.01 -17.76 -8.69
CA ARG A 93 -1.28 -16.99 -9.72
C ARG A 93 -1.23 -15.51 -9.41
N GLN A 94 -2.37 -14.92 -9.08
CA GLN A 94 -2.50 -13.47 -8.97
C GLN A 94 -1.87 -12.92 -7.69
N PHE A 95 -2.11 -13.55 -6.53
CA PHE A 95 -1.48 -13.08 -5.28
C PHE A 95 0.04 -13.08 -5.31
N ARG A 96 0.67 -14.07 -5.97
CA ARG A 96 2.14 -14.12 -6.06
C ARG A 96 2.68 -13.03 -6.98
N ILE A 97 2.00 -12.75 -8.08
CA ILE A 97 2.41 -11.70 -9.03
C ILE A 97 2.19 -10.32 -8.41
N GLU A 98 1.04 -10.08 -7.78
CA GLU A 98 0.75 -8.82 -7.10
C GLU A 98 1.74 -8.54 -5.96
N GLN A 99 2.12 -9.55 -5.18
CA GLN A 99 3.15 -9.39 -4.15
C GLN A 99 4.54 -9.14 -4.75
N ALA A 100 4.91 -9.85 -5.81
CA ALA A 100 6.20 -9.62 -6.48
C ALA A 100 6.28 -8.20 -7.07
N VAL A 101 5.23 -7.76 -7.77
CA VAL A 101 5.13 -6.40 -8.31
C VAL A 101 5.12 -5.36 -7.18
N ALA A 102 4.38 -5.58 -6.09
CA ALA A 102 4.39 -4.67 -4.95
C ALA A 102 5.78 -4.55 -4.28
N ILE A 103 6.58 -5.62 -4.30
CA ILE A 103 7.96 -5.61 -3.84
C ILE A 103 8.86 -4.88 -4.85
N GLU A 104 8.72 -5.13 -6.15
CA GLU A 104 9.51 -4.46 -7.18
C GLU A 104 9.23 -2.95 -7.28
N GLU A 105 7.97 -2.57 -7.12
CA GLU A 105 7.52 -1.18 -7.19
C GLU A 105 7.87 -0.38 -5.93
N ASN A 106 8.08 -1.04 -4.78
CA ASN A 106 8.33 -0.34 -3.53
C ASN A 106 9.77 0.19 -3.48
N PRO A 107 9.98 1.52 -3.63
CA PRO A 107 11.31 2.12 -3.69
C PRO A 107 12.02 2.13 -2.32
N TYR A 108 11.31 1.82 -1.23
CA TYR A 108 11.80 1.82 0.14
C TYR A 108 12.29 0.46 0.64
N LEU A 109 12.25 -0.57 -0.20
CA LEU A 109 12.90 -1.85 0.13
C LEU A 109 14.42 -1.73 0.21
N TYR A 110 14.99 -0.88 -0.65
CA TYR A 110 16.43 -0.67 -0.71
C TYR A 110 16.85 0.71 -0.21
N ARG A 111 15.92 1.64 0.03
CA ARG A 111 16.19 3.00 0.53
C ARG A 111 15.43 3.27 1.81
N ALA A 112 16.02 4.03 2.74
CA ALA A 112 15.32 4.44 3.95
C ALA A 112 14.15 5.39 3.61
N ALA A 113 12.97 5.14 4.18
CA ALA A 113 11.84 6.04 4.00
C ALA A 113 12.09 7.39 4.72
N PRO A 114 11.75 8.52 4.08
CA PRO A 114 11.90 9.84 4.70
C PRO A 114 10.99 9.97 5.92
N GLY A 115 11.43 10.73 6.94
CA GLY A 115 10.74 10.85 8.22
C GLY A 115 11.36 9.95 9.29
N LYS A 116 10.54 9.13 9.96
CA LYS A 116 10.97 8.38 11.17
C LYS A 116 12.14 7.43 10.91
N GLU A 117 12.23 6.83 9.73
CA GLU A 117 13.24 5.82 9.43
C GLU A 117 14.58 6.49 9.13
N ARG A 118 14.65 7.31 8.07
CA ARG A 118 15.88 7.99 7.67
C ARG A 118 16.37 9.02 8.69
N ASP A 119 15.47 9.81 9.27
CA ASP A 119 15.83 11.01 10.03
C ASP A 119 15.91 10.75 11.55
N LEU A 120 15.43 9.59 12.04
CA LEU A 120 15.45 9.25 13.47
C LEU A 120 16.01 7.84 13.75
N MET A 121 15.47 6.78 13.14
CA MET A 121 15.89 5.41 13.42
C MET A 121 17.32 5.12 12.94
N ILE A 122 17.69 5.57 11.75
CA ILE A 122 19.06 5.36 11.23
C ILE A 122 20.11 6.10 12.09
N PRO A 123 19.96 7.40 12.42
CA PRO A 123 20.86 8.09 13.35
C PRO A 123 20.91 7.44 14.74
N MET A 124 19.77 6.96 15.25
CA MET A 124 19.72 6.22 16.52
C MET A 124 20.57 4.94 16.45
N GLY A 125 20.50 4.19 15.34
CA GLY A 125 21.34 3.02 15.12
C GLY A 125 22.83 3.35 15.08
N ILE A 126 23.22 4.46 14.45
CA ILE A 126 24.62 4.94 14.45
C ILE A 126 25.08 5.25 15.88
N LEU A 127 24.27 5.97 16.66
CA LEU A 127 24.58 6.30 18.05
C LEU A 127 24.71 5.06 18.94
N GLN A 128 23.87 4.04 18.73
CA GLN A 128 23.97 2.76 19.42
C GLN A 128 25.28 2.03 19.09
N LEU A 129 25.71 2.05 17.83
CA LEU A 129 27.00 1.49 17.41
C LEU A 129 28.18 2.27 18.00
N ASP A 130 28.11 3.60 18.07
CA ASP A 130 29.13 4.43 18.72
C ASP A 130 29.23 4.13 20.22
N ALA A 131 28.09 4.01 20.91
CA ALA A 131 28.05 3.63 22.32
C ALA A 131 28.61 2.22 22.55
N THR A 132 28.25 1.26 21.70
CA THR A 132 28.75 -0.12 21.76
C THR A 132 30.26 -0.16 21.54
N GLU A 133 30.77 0.60 20.57
CA GLU A 133 32.22 0.71 20.33
C GLU A 133 32.95 1.32 21.53
N ALA A 134 32.41 2.40 22.13
CA ALA A 134 32.98 3.01 23.32
C ALA A 134 33.03 2.03 24.51
N ILE A 135 31.97 1.24 24.71
CA ILE A 135 31.93 0.19 25.75
C ILE A 135 32.95 -0.91 25.47
N LEU A 136 33.06 -1.38 24.22
CA LEU A 136 34.03 -2.42 23.84
C LEU A 136 35.47 -1.93 24.01
N ARG A 137 35.77 -0.67 23.68
CA ARG A 137 37.07 -0.04 23.92
C ARG A 137 37.38 0.04 25.41
N ALA A 138 36.44 0.51 26.22
CA ALA A 138 36.62 0.66 27.67
C ALA A 138 36.89 -0.68 28.38
N ASN A 139 36.33 -1.78 27.86
CA ASN A 139 36.52 -3.13 28.42
C ASN A 139 37.67 -3.93 27.78
N ASN A 140 38.49 -3.31 26.90
CA ASN A 140 39.54 -4.00 26.13
C ASN A 140 39.03 -5.19 25.29
N MET A 141 37.74 -5.19 24.93
CA MET A 141 37.08 -6.24 24.13
C MET A 141 36.96 -5.87 22.65
N LEU A 142 37.51 -4.72 22.24
CA LEU A 142 37.52 -4.26 20.86
C LEU A 142 38.63 -4.97 20.08
N THR A 143 38.30 -6.13 19.52
CA THR A 143 39.14 -6.83 18.53
C THR A 143 39.07 -6.13 17.17
N ASP A 144 40.13 -6.22 16.36
CA ASP A 144 40.19 -5.64 15.01
C ASP A 144 39.05 -6.14 14.10
N GLU A 145 38.64 -7.40 14.26
CA GLU A 145 37.50 -7.96 13.52
C GLU A 145 36.18 -7.25 13.86
N LYS A 146 35.90 -7.06 15.16
CA LYS A 146 34.68 -6.37 15.62
C LYS A 146 34.67 -4.91 15.21
N LYS A 147 35.83 -4.25 15.26
CA LYS A 147 35.99 -2.88 14.78
C LYS A 147 35.66 -2.78 13.29
N LYS A 148 36.20 -3.68 12.48
CA LYS A 148 35.93 -3.74 11.03
C LYS A 148 34.44 -3.98 10.73
N GLN A 149 33.76 -4.84 11.48
CA GLN A 149 32.33 -5.07 11.33
C GLN A 149 31.51 -3.82 11.69
N ILE A 150 31.82 -3.18 12.83
CA ILE A 150 31.15 -1.94 13.28
C ILE A 150 31.33 -0.84 12.23
N ASP A 151 32.54 -0.65 11.70
CA ASP A 151 32.82 0.36 10.67
C ASP A 151 32.07 0.07 9.36
N ALA A 152 31.98 -1.21 8.96
CA ALA A 152 31.20 -1.60 7.78
C ALA A 152 29.71 -1.24 7.95
N PHE A 153 29.09 -1.60 9.07
CA PHE A 153 27.69 -1.28 9.35
C PHE A 153 27.44 0.23 9.46
N LYS A 154 28.33 0.98 10.12
CA LYS A 154 28.24 2.44 10.19
C LYS A 154 28.26 3.08 8.80
N ASN A 155 29.09 2.56 7.89
CA ASN A 155 29.17 3.08 6.53
C ASN A 155 27.91 2.80 5.71
N GLU A 156 27.27 1.64 5.88
CA GLU A 156 26.00 1.34 5.24
C GLU A 156 24.84 2.17 5.81
N LEU A 157 24.78 2.34 7.15
CA LEU A 157 23.79 3.20 7.79
C LEU A 157 23.95 4.67 7.37
N LYS A 158 25.19 5.15 7.20
CA LYS A 158 25.43 6.48 6.65
C LYS A 158 24.89 6.62 5.22
N LYS A 159 25.11 5.64 4.35
CA LYS A 159 24.52 5.62 3.00
C LYS A 159 22.98 5.68 3.06
N LEU A 160 22.36 4.90 3.95
CA LEU A 160 20.90 4.92 4.16
C LEU A 160 20.39 6.27 4.68
N SER A 161 21.09 6.90 5.62
CA SER A 161 20.73 8.23 6.13
C SER A 161 20.75 9.30 5.04
N GLN A 162 21.60 9.13 4.03
CA GLN A 162 21.69 9.99 2.85
C GLN A 162 20.66 9.62 1.76
N GLY A 163 19.82 8.60 2.00
CA GLY A 163 18.84 8.11 1.03
C GLY A 163 19.43 7.29 -0.11
N LEU A 164 20.70 6.88 -0.01
CA LEU A 164 21.30 5.97 -0.98
C LEU A 164 20.79 4.54 -0.74
N PRO A 165 20.69 3.74 -1.82
CA PRO A 165 20.25 2.38 -1.69
C PRO A 165 21.32 1.46 -1.09
N ILE A 166 20.86 0.40 -0.43
CA ILE A 166 21.68 -0.73 0.03
C ILE A 166 21.43 -1.95 -0.85
N GLY A 167 22.45 -2.80 -1.05
CA GLY A 167 22.35 -4.00 -1.88
C GLY A 167 22.32 -3.73 -3.40
N ALA A 168 22.12 -4.80 -4.18
CA ALA A 168 22.00 -4.72 -5.64
C ALA A 168 20.61 -4.20 -6.01
N VAL A 169 20.53 -2.92 -6.33
CA VAL A 169 19.29 -2.31 -6.82
C VAL A 169 18.93 -2.91 -8.18
N PRO A 170 17.73 -3.50 -8.36
CA PRO A 170 17.25 -3.85 -9.69
C PRO A 170 17.16 -2.57 -10.53
N ALA A 171 17.74 -2.56 -11.72
CA ALA A 171 17.95 -1.37 -12.57
C ALA A 171 16.68 -0.54 -12.90
N ALA A 172 15.49 -1.04 -12.57
CA ALA A 172 14.21 -0.37 -12.77
C ALA A 172 13.92 0.77 -11.75
N SER A 173 14.44 0.71 -10.51
CA SER A 173 14.08 1.69 -9.46
C SER A 173 14.98 2.94 -9.38
N THR A 174 15.99 3.02 -10.24
CA THR A 174 16.93 4.16 -10.34
C THR A 174 16.37 5.33 -11.14
N THR A 175 15.50 5.09 -12.12
CA THR A 175 14.96 6.14 -13.01
C THR A 175 13.87 6.97 -12.32
N THR A 176 12.92 6.32 -11.65
CA THR A 176 11.78 6.98 -10.99
C THR A 176 12.21 7.82 -9.78
N ALA A 177 13.25 7.40 -9.06
CA ALA A 177 13.76 8.11 -7.90
C ALA A 177 14.57 9.37 -8.26
N ARG A 178 15.32 9.35 -9.37
CA ARG A 178 15.98 10.56 -9.89
C ARG A 178 14.96 11.63 -10.27
N GLN A 179 13.88 11.23 -10.96
CA GLN A 179 12.80 12.14 -11.33
C GLN A 179 12.03 12.70 -10.12
N GLY A 180 11.88 11.92 -9.04
CA GLY A 180 11.24 12.38 -7.81
C GLY A 180 12.06 13.36 -6.99
N VAL A 181 13.40 13.25 -7.03
CA VAL A 181 14.33 14.19 -6.36
C VAL A 181 14.45 15.48 -7.17
N GLU A 182 14.63 15.40 -8.48
CA GLU A 182 14.73 16.57 -9.38
C GLU A 182 13.47 17.45 -9.32
N LYS A 183 12.28 16.83 -9.23
CA LYS A 183 11.01 17.56 -9.12
C LYS A 183 10.79 18.22 -7.75
N ARG A 184 11.45 17.73 -6.70
CA ARG A 184 11.42 18.35 -5.36
C ARG A 184 12.40 19.50 -5.26
N ASP A 185 13.58 19.35 -5.84
CA ASP A 185 14.60 20.40 -5.84
C ASP A 185 14.18 21.60 -6.70
N ASN A 186 13.51 21.35 -7.83
CA ASN A 186 12.92 22.40 -8.68
C ASN A 186 11.64 23.05 -8.09
N ALA A 187 11.05 22.47 -7.05
CA ALA A 187 9.89 23.06 -6.35
C ALA A 187 10.30 23.88 -5.12
N LEU A 188 11.58 23.85 -4.75
CA LEU A 188 12.16 24.58 -3.62
C LEU A 188 13.13 25.69 -4.05
N ALA A 189 13.36 25.86 -5.36
CA ALA A 189 14.08 26.97 -5.99
C ALA A 189 13.09 27.99 -6.57
#